data_AF-A0A1X0YA95-F1
#
_entry.id   AF-A0A1X0YA95-F1
#
_cell.length_a   1.000
_cell.length_b   1.000
_cell.length_c   1.000
_cell.angle_alpha   90.00
_cell.angle_beta   90.00
_cell.angle_gamma   90.00
#
_symmetry.space_group_name_H-M   'P 1'
#
loop_
_entity.id
_entity.type
_entity.pdbx_description
1 polymer ?
#
loop_
_entity_poly.entity_id
_entity_poly.type
_entity_poly.pdbx_seq_one_letter_code
_entity_poly.pdbx_strand_id
1 'polypeptide(L)'
;MCPFSNRSNAVHRVFSIATELKSPLPPELETEPKTLGEKLRRRRIELGLQQKEVAARLSVTTSTAWNWEHGWAIRKKFVPRIVQFLRKEPNLPPETIER
;
A
#
# COMPACT_ATOMS: atom_id res chain seq x y z
N MET A 1 -20.31 31.52 52.83
CA MET A 1 -20.64 30.48 51.83
C MET A 1 -20.24 30.99 50.45
N CYS A 2 -19.41 30.38 49.60
CA CYS A 2 -18.48 29.25 49.65
C CYS A 2 -17.30 29.59 48.70
N PRO A 3 -16.04 29.32 49.07
CA PRO A 3 -14.88 29.45 48.18
C PRO A 3 -14.54 28.08 47.58
N PHE A 4 -14.29 27.99 46.27
CA PHE A 4 -13.62 26.80 45.72
C PHE A 4 -12.67 27.19 44.59
N SER A 5 -11.42 27.43 44.97
CA SER A 5 -10.27 27.27 44.08
C SER A 5 -10.13 25.80 43.74
N ASN A 6 -10.17 25.43 42.46
CA ASN A 6 -9.74 24.11 42.02
C ASN A 6 -8.45 24.23 41.20
N ARG A 7 -7.33 24.00 41.88
CA ARG A 7 -6.00 23.81 41.30
C ARG A 7 -5.88 22.33 40.96
N SER A 8 -5.96 21.99 39.68
CA SER A 8 -5.65 20.65 39.19
C SER A 8 -4.44 20.70 38.27
N ASN A 9 -3.24 20.53 38.85
CA ASN A 9 -2.04 20.15 38.09
C ASN A 9 -2.20 18.68 37.69
N ALA A 10 -2.83 18.42 36.55
CA ALA A 10 -2.81 17.12 35.93
C ALA A 10 -1.48 16.96 35.18
N VAL A 11 -0.52 16.29 35.82
CA VAL A 11 0.71 15.84 35.18
C VAL A 11 0.29 14.82 34.11
N HIS A 12 0.34 15.21 32.84
CA HIS A 12 0.10 14.30 31.72
C HIS A 12 1.15 13.17 31.77
N ARG A 13 0.73 11.99 32.23
CA ARG A 13 1.54 10.78 32.19
C ARG A 13 1.63 10.32 30.74
N VAL A 14 2.73 10.67 30.07
CA VAL A 14 3.03 10.16 28.72
C VAL A 14 3.40 8.68 28.87
N PHE A 15 2.48 7.78 28.54
CA PHE A 15 2.80 6.38 28.35
C PHE A 15 3.43 6.22 26.96
N SER A 16 4.76 6.13 26.90
CA SER A 16 5.45 5.70 25.70
C SER A 16 5.45 4.17 25.66
N ILE A 17 4.52 3.59 24.89
CA ILE A 17 4.57 2.17 24.53
C ILE A 17 5.42 2.04 23.26
N ALA A 18 6.64 1.53 23.43
CA ALA A 18 7.49 1.09 22.32
C ALA A 18 7.03 -0.31 21.91
N THR A 19 6.02 -0.39 21.04
CA THR A 19 5.63 -1.65 20.39
C THR A 19 6.26 -1.72 19.01
N GLU A 20 7.11 -2.73 18.78
CA GLU A 20 7.53 -3.12 17.42
C GLU A 20 6.28 -3.50 16.62
N LEU A 21 5.88 -2.64 15.69
CA LEU A 21 4.81 -2.91 14.73
C LEU A 21 5.31 -3.92 13.70
N LYS A 22 5.29 -5.20 14.04
CA LYS A 22 5.42 -6.28 13.07
C LYS A 22 4.07 -6.41 12.35
N SER A 23 3.87 -5.62 11.29
CA SER A 23 2.68 -5.82 10.46
C SER A 23 2.76 -7.23 9.87
N PRO A 24 1.71 -8.07 10.02
CA PRO A 24 1.72 -9.38 9.39
C PRO A 24 1.93 -9.19 7.88
N LEU A 25 2.76 -10.06 7.30
CA LEU A 25 2.90 -10.12 5.85
C LEU A 25 1.49 -10.21 5.26
N PRO A 26 1.12 -9.36 4.28
CA PRO A 26 -0.19 -9.45 3.68
C PRO A 26 -0.40 -10.90 3.18
N PRO A 27 -1.49 -11.59 3.54
CA PRO A 27 -1.73 -12.99 3.16
C PRO A 27 -1.71 -13.20 1.64
N GLU A 28 -1.82 -12.11 0.86
CA GLU A 28 -1.71 -12.09 -0.59
C GLU A 28 -0.30 -12.39 -1.14
N LEU A 29 0.73 -12.38 -0.28
CA LEU A 29 2.09 -12.83 -0.62
C LEU A 29 2.32 -14.31 -0.28
N GLU A 30 1.43 -14.94 0.50
CA GLU A 30 1.54 -16.34 0.91
C GLU A 30 0.93 -17.31 -0.12
N THR A 31 -0.02 -16.83 -0.94
CA THR A 31 -0.80 -17.67 -1.88
C THR A 31 -0.46 -17.35 -3.32
N GLU A 32 -0.32 -18.30 -4.25
CA GLU A 32 -0.06 -17.96 -5.66
C GLU A 32 -1.23 -17.19 -6.31
N PRO A 33 -0.97 -16.11 -7.08
CA PRO A 33 -2.00 -15.24 -7.60
C PRO A 33 -2.62 -15.87 -8.84
N LYS A 34 -3.90 -16.22 -8.75
CA LYS A 34 -4.66 -16.91 -9.80
C LYS A 34 -5.14 -15.92 -10.86
N THR A 35 -5.57 -14.74 -10.44
CA THR A 35 -6.15 -13.73 -11.34
C THR A 35 -5.12 -12.68 -11.77
N LEU A 36 -5.37 -12.02 -12.91
CA LEU A 36 -4.54 -10.91 -13.39
C LEU A 36 -4.56 -9.71 -12.40
N GLY A 37 -5.68 -9.53 -11.70
CA GLY A 37 -5.83 -8.53 -10.65
C GLY A 37 -4.99 -8.81 -9.41
N GLU A 38 -4.96 -10.07 -8.95
CA GLU A 38 -4.08 -10.50 -7.85
C GLU A 38 -2.60 -10.34 -8.21
N LYS A 39 -2.22 -10.70 -9.44
CA LYS A 39 -0.86 -10.47 -9.96
C LYS A 39 -0.49 -8.99 -9.92
N LEU A 40 -1.43 -8.12 -10.31
CA LEU A 40 -1.24 -6.67 -10.26
C LEU A 40 -1.07 -6.16 -8.83
N ARG A 41 -1.93 -6.60 -7.90
CA ARG A 41 -1.87 -6.25 -6.47
C ARG A 41 -0.55 -6.68 -5.85
N ARG A 42 -0.12 -7.91 -6.12
CA ARG A 42 1.19 -8.41 -5.68
C ARG A 42 2.31 -7.53 -6.19
N ARG A 43 2.34 -7.29 -7.50
CA ARG A 43 3.42 -6.49 -8.12
C ARG A 43 3.46 -5.07 -7.57
N ARG A 44 2.29 -4.47 -7.27
CA ARG A 44 2.21 -3.17 -6.60
C ARG A 44 2.90 -3.19 -5.24
N ILE A 45 2.62 -4.21 -4.43
CA ILE A 45 3.18 -4.38 -3.07
C ILE A 45 4.69 -4.62 -3.15
N GLU A 46 5.15 -5.50 -4.05
CA GLU A 46 6.58 -5.78 -4.28
C GLU A 46 7.36 -4.51 -4.68
N LEU A 47 6.74 -3.62 -5.46
CA LEU A 47 7.34 -2.36 -5.88
C LEU A 47 7.14 -1.22 -4.88
N GLY A 48 6.46 -1.44 -3.75
CA GLY A 48 6.16 -0.40 -2.77
C GLY A 48 5.26 0.74 -3.30
N LEU A 49 4.48 0.48 -4.35
CA LEU A 49 3.69 1.52 -5.03
C LEU A 49 2.32 1.73 -4.38
N GLN A 50 1.85 2.98 -4.41
CA GLN A 50 0.48 3.34 -4.12
C GLN A 50 -0.42 3.00 -5.32
N GLN A 51 -1.71 2.74 -5.06
CA GLN A 51 -2.68 2.45 -6.12
C GLN A 51 -2.77 3.56 -7.17
N LYS A 52 -2.65 4.83 -6.77
CA LYS A 52 -2.64 5.98 -7.68
C LYS A 52 -1.45 5.97 -8.65
N GLU A 53 -0.30 5.44 -8.23
CA GLU A 53 0.90 5.37 -9.07
C GLU A 53 0.78 4.23 -10.09
N VAL A 54 0.23 3.09 -9.69
CA VAL A 54 -0.12 2.00 -10.61
C VAL A 54 -1.16 2.47 -11.63
N ALA A 55 -2.18 3.18 -11.17
CA ALA A 55 -3.21 3.75 -12.04
C ALA A 55 -2.61 4.73 -13.07
N ALA A 56 -1.69 5.61 -12.65
CA ALA A 56 -0.97 6.52 -13.54
C ALA A 56 -0.14 5.77 -14.60
N ARG A 57 0.64 4.75 -14.19
CA ARG A 57 1.44 3.91 -15.10
C ARG A 57 0.56 3.15 -16.10
N LEU A 58 -0.62 2.73 -15.68
CA LEU A 58 -1.62 2.05 -16.50
C LEU A 58 -2.60 3.01 -17.22
N SER A 59 -2.42 4.33 -17.07
CA SER A 59 -3.36 5.41 -17.48
C SER A 59 -4.83 5.03 -17.32
N VAL A 60 -5.18 4.59 -16.11
CA VAL A 60 -6.56 4.37 -15.67
C VAL A 60 -6.84 5.19 -14.42
N THR A 61 -8.09 5.22 -13.99
CA THR A 61 -8.45 5.84 -12.72
C THR A 61 -8.01 4.94 -11.55
N THR A 62 -7.74 5.56 -10.39
CA THR A 62 -7.40 4.82 -9.16
C THR A 62 -8.48 3.80 -8.80
N SER A 63 -9.75 4.15 -8.98
CA SER A 63 -10.90 3.25 -8.76
C SER A 63 -10.87 2.04 -9.71
N THR A 64 -10.44 2.22 -10.95
CA THR A 64 -10.29 1.12 -11.91
C THR A 64 -9.18 0.16 -11.47
N ALA A 65 -8.03 0.69 -11.04
CA ALA A 65 -6.95 -0.13 -10.50
C ALA A 65 -7.39 -0.88 -9.23
N TRP A 66 -8.08 -0.20 -8.31
CA TRP A 66 -8.64 -0.81 -7.10
C TRP A 66 -9.62 -1.94 -7.43
N ASN A 67 -10.55 -1.72 -8.38
CA ASN A 67 -11.50 -2.75 -8.82
C ASN A 67 -10.78 -4.00 -9.32
N TRP A 68 -9.75 -3.84 -10.17
CA TRP A 68 -8.98 -4.98 -10.67
C TRP A 68 -8.28 -5.74 -9.55
N GLU A 69 -7.69 -5.05 -8.58
CA GLU A 69 -7.06 -5.67 -7.40
C GLU A 69 -8.06 -6.42 -6.50
N HIS A 70 -9.36 -6.13 -6.61
CA HIS A 70 -10.44 -6.78 -5.83
C HIS A 70 -11.28 -7.74 -6.67
N GLY A 71 -10.73 -8.26 -7.77
CA GLY A 71 -11.35 -9.35 -8.53
C GLY A 71 -12.41 -8.91 -9.55
N TRP A 72 -12.57 -7.61 -9.79
CA TRP A 72 -13.48 -7.14 -10.84
C TRP A 72 -12.93 -7.45 -12.24
N ALA A 73 -13.85 -7.67 -13.17
CA ALA A 73 -13.52 -8.03 -14.54
C ALA A 73 -12.67 -6.96 -15.24
N ILE A 74 -11.53 -7.40 -15.79
CA ILE A 74 -10.65 -6.57 -16.61
C ILE A 74 -11.10 -6.67 -18.06
N ARG A 75 -11.40 -5.53 -18.70
CA ARG A 75 -11.72 -5.52 -20.13
C ARG A 75 -10.48 -5.92 -20.94
N LYS A 76 -10.66 -6.75 -21.96
CA LYS A 76 -9.58 -7.31 -22.81
C LYS A 76 -8.58 -6.27 -23.32
N LYS A 77 -9.04 -5.05 -23.63
CA LYS A 77 -8.19 -3.93 -24.08
C LYS A 77 -7.08 -3.52 -23.09
N PHE A 78 -7.26 -3.76 -21.79
CA PHE A 78 -6.27 -3.40 -20.77
C PHE A 78 -5.28 -4.53 -20.45
N VAL A 79 -5.62 -5.77 -20.80
CA VAL A 79 -4.76 -6.94 -20.58
C VAL A 79 -3.33 -6.75 -21.10
N PRO A 80 -3.07 -6.32 -22.36
CA PRO A 80 -1.70 -6.18 -22.84
C PRO A 80 -0.89 -5.18 -22.01
N ARG A 81 -1.53 -4.09 -21.56
CA ARG A 81 -0.88 -3.06 -20.74
C ARG A 81 -0.54 -3.57 -19.34
N ILE A 82 -1.45 -4.32 -18.73
CA ILE A 82 -1.22 -4.94 -17.42
C ILE A 82 -0.10 -5.99 -17.53
N VAL A 83 -0.14 -6.85 -18.57
CA VAL A 83 0.92 -7.84 -18.82
C VAL A 83 2.27 -7.16 -19.04
N GLN A 84 2.32 -6.04 -19.75
CA GLN A 84 3.55 -5.25 -19.91
C GLN A 84 4.07 -4.69 -18.58
N PHE A 85 3.17 -4.19 -17.73
CA PHE A 85 3.53 -3.72 -16.39
C PHE A 85 4.09 -4.85 -15.52
N LEU A 86 3.49 -6.05 -15.59
CA LEU A 86 3.96 -7.22 -14.85
C LEU A 86 5.30 -7.76 -15.38
N ARG A 87 5.55 -7.69 -16.70
CA ARG A 87 6.79 -8.17 -17.33
C ARG A 87 8.03 -7.38 -16.95
N LYS A 88 7.90 -6.12 -16.52
CA LYS A 88 9.05 -5.35 -16.04
C LYS A 88 9.41 -5.81 -14.62
N GLU A 89 10.36 -6.74 -14.55
CA GLU A 89 11.14 -7.10 -13.34
C GLU A 89 11.90 -5.86 -12.78
N PRO A 90 12.27 -5.84 -11.48
CA PRO A 90 12.19 -4.66 -10.63
C PRO A 90 13.17 -3.59 -11.05
N ASN A 91 12.73 -2.34 -10.91
CA ASN A 91 13.62 -1.21 -10.79
C ASN A 91 14.57 -1.55 -9.63
N LEU A 92 15.82 -1.91 -9.92
CA LEU A 92 16.87 -1.79 -8.92
C LEU A 92 16.73 -0.37 -8.37
N PRO A 93 16.73 -0.17 -7.03
CA PRO A 93 16.88 1.19 -6.52
C PRO A 93 18.10 1.78 -7.24
N PRO A 94 18.06 3.04 -7.70
CA PRO A 94 19.26 3.67 -8.22
C PRO A 94 20.31 3.46 -7.13
N GLU A 95 21.37 2.70 -7.43
CA GLU A 95 22.50 2.56 -6.53
C GLU A 95 22.82 3.98 -6.07
N THR A 96 22.71 4.20 -4.76
CA THR A 96 23.25 5.39 -4.12
C THR A 96 24.75 5.32 -4.36
N ILE A 97 25.20 5.80 -5.52
CA ILE A 97 26.58 6.13 -5.74
C ILE A 97 26.79 7.42 -4.94
N GLU A 98 27.03 7.27 -3.64
CA GLU A 98 27.70 8.31 -2.88
C GLU A 98 29.08 8.50 -3.52
N ARG A 99 29.27 9.66 -4.15
CA ARG A 99 30.57 10.20 -4.54
C ARG A 99 30.62 11.66 -4.14
#